data_AF-A0A419RT67-F1
#
_entry.id   AF-A0A419RT67-F1
#
_cell.length_a   1.000
_cell.length_b   1.000
_cell.length_c   1.000
_cell.angle_alpha   90.00
_cell.angle_beta   90.00
_cell.angle_gamma   90.00
#
_symmetry.space_group_name_H-M   'P 1'
#
loop_
_entity.id
_entity.type
_entity.pdbx_description
1 polymer ?
#
loop_
_entity_poly.entity_id
_entity_poly.type
_entity_poly.pdbx_seq_one_letter_code
_entity_poly.pdbx_strand_id
1 'polypeptide(L)'
;MEDSETFAEEPAALELEFAPARLSLGPARILLNWRLAVRNVGERPIVAMRVWSDMVLEDAPRPIAPGPTSANAKLHKLYISAPGEEHPISSEWNIPRDGWPVEEASEPRFVLARFRIIAAGIIPIRRDFRIGGQPADGEGNLEPLAIAGRISIHPELAAIVLEHAAV
;
A
#
# COMPACT_ATOMS: atom_id res chain seq x y z
N MET A 1 -21.41 5.36 -18.64
CA MET A 1 -21.86 5.40 -17.24
C MET A 1 -20.61 5.25 -16.42
N GLU A 2 -20.03 6.37 -16.00
CA GLU A 2 -18.90 6.34 -15.07
C GLU A 2 -19.52 6.19 -13.69
N ASP A 3 -19.40 5.01 -13.09
CA ASP A 3 -19.82 4.77 -11.71
C ASP A 3 -18.90 5.61 -10.81
N SER A 4 -19.42 6.76 -10.37
CA SER A 4 -18.81 7.53 -9.29
C SER A 4 -18.96 6.73 -7.99
N GLU A 5 -18.02 5.82 -7.73
CA GLU A 5 -17.92 5.14 -6.44
C GLU A 5 -17.61 6.17 -5.36
N THR A 6 -18.52 6.34 -4.40
CA THR A 6 -18.30 7.18 -3.21
C THR A 6 -17.41 6.43 -2.22
N PHE A 7 -16.33 7.08 -1.76
CA PHE A 7 -15.42 6.56 -0.74
C PHE A 7 -15.64 7.34 0.57
N ALA A 8 -15.55 6.65 1.72
CA ALA A 8 -15.89 7.25 3.01
C ALA A 8 -14.81 8.19 3.58
N GLU A 9 -15.25 9.32 4.15
CA GLU A 9 -14.53 10.21 5.09
C GLU A 9 -14.85 9.92 6.57
N GLU A 10 -15.91 9.17 6.87
CA GLU A 10 -16.32 8.77 8.23
C GLU A 10 -15.39 7.69 8.82
N PRO A 11 -15.32 7.50 10.16
CA PRO A 11 -14.44 6.50 10.75
C PRO A 11 -14.75 5.15 10.12
N ALA A 12 -13.77 4.66 9.35
CA ALA A 12 -13.92 3.44 8.61
C ALA A 12 -14.24 2.31 9.59
N ALA A 13 -15.25 1.50 9.28
CA ALA A 13 -15.53 0.27 10.02
C ALA A 13 -14.33 -0.71 10.03
N LEU A 14 -13.28 -0.41 9.26
CA LEU A 14 -12.01 -1.11 9.22
C LEU A 14 -10.86 -0.19 9.66
N GLU A 15 -10.11 -0.66 10.64
CA GLU A 15 -8.78 -0.15 10.97
C GLU A 15 -7.73 -0.95 10.16
N LEU A 16 -6.76 -0.25 9.60
CA LEU A 16 -5.74 -0.80 8.72
C LEU A 16 -4.35 -0.48 9.26
N GLU A 17 -3.58 -1.50 9.60
CA GLU A 17 -2.19 -1.37 10.02
C GLU A 17 -1.29 -2.01 8.97
N PHE A 18 -0.46 -1.20 8.31
CA PHE A 18 0.43 -1.66 7.25
C PHE A 18 1.87 -1.68 7.70
N ALA A 19 2.55 -2.81 7.47
CA ALA A 19 3.95 -3.02 7.81
C ALA A 19 4.72 -3.50 6.56
N PRO A 20 5.55 -2.64 5.94
CA PRO A 20 6.52 -3.08 4.94
C PRO A 20 7.62 -3.89 5.63
N ALA A 21 7.93 -5.08 5.12
CA ALA A 21 8.88 -5.99 5.78
C ALA A 21 10.27 -5.92 5.15
N ARG A 22 10.36 -5.97 3.82
CA ARG A 22 11.66 -6.00 3.13
C ARG A 22 11.52 -5.63 1.67
N LEU A 23 12.34 -4.69 1.21
CA LEU A 23 12.49 -4.33 -0.20
C LEU A 23 13.79 -4.92 -0.74
N SER A 24 13.71 -5.70 -1.81
CA SER A 24 14.86 -6.27 -2.50
C SER A 24 14.92 -5.75 -3.93
N LEU A 25 16.02 -5.08 -4.26
CA LEU A 25 16.30 -4.56 -5.60
C LEU A 25 17.14 -5.59 -6.35
N GLY A 26 16.50 -6.32 -7.26
CA GLY A 26 17.16 -7.26 -8.15
C GLY A 26 17.58 -6.61 -9.48
N PRO A 27 18.26 -7.38 -10.35
CA PRO A 27 18.64 -6.91 -11.67
C PRO A 27 17.43 -6.68 -12.59
N ALA A 28 16.38 -7.51 -12.48
CA ALA A 28 15.21 -7.47 -13.37
C ALA A 28 13.92 -7.00 -12.67
N ARG A 29 13.89 -6.94 -11.34
CA ARG A 29 12.66 -6.65 -10.60
C ARG A 29 12.94 -6.14 -9.20
N ILE A 30 11.93 -5.50 -8.65
CA ILE A 30 11.86 -5.06 -7.27
C ILE A 30 10.80 -5.87 -6.55
N LEU A 31 11.18 -6.40 -5.40
CA LEU A 31 10.30 -7.23 -4.57
C LEU A 31 10.09 -6.54 -3.23
N LEU A 32 8.83 -6.30 -2.86
CA LEU A 32 8.46 -5.82 -1.53
C LEU A 32 7.63 -6.89 -0.82
N ASN A 33 8.13 -7.39 0.29
CA ASN A 33 7.37 -8.20 1.23
C ASN A 33 6.62 -7.29 2.19
N TRP A 34 5.37 -7.59 2.49
CA TRP A 34 4.52 -6.74 3.31
C TRP A 34 3.47 -7.52 4.08
N ARG A 35 2.97 -6.88 5.14
CA ARG A 35 1.81 -7.31 5.93
C ARG A 35 0.81 -6.17 6.07
N LEU A 36 -0.47 -6.50 6.03
CA LEU A 36 -1.58 -5.62 6.36
C LEU A 36 -2.43 -6.32 7.41
N ALA A 37 -2.57 -5.74 8.60
CA ALA A 37 -3.60 -6.15 9.55
C ALA A 37 -4.88 -5.37 9.24
N VAL A 38 -5.98 -6.11 9.05
CA VAL A 38 -7.30 -5.55 8.80
C VAL A 38 -8.19 -5.89 9.98
N ARG A 39 -8.58 -4.88 10.75
CA ARG A 39 -9.40 -5.06 11.95
C ARG A 39 -10.78 -4.47 11.77
N ASN A 40 -11.82 -5.25 12.03
CA ASN A 40 -13.19 -4.74 12.08
C ASN A 40 -13.41 -4.01 13.40
N VAL A 41 -13.49 -2.69 13.35
CA VAL A 41 -13.78 -1.83 14.51
C VAL A 41 -15.23 -1.38 14.55
N GLY A 42 -16.04 -1.79 13.58
CA GLY A 42 -17.48 -1.54 13.54
C GLY A 42 -18.28 -2.49 14.43
N GLU A 43 -19.57 -2.22 14.54
CA GLU A 43 -20.50 -2.97 15.40
C GLU A 43 -21.10 -4.21 14.73
N ARG A 44 -20.87 -4.41 13.42
CA ARG A 44 -21.50 -5.46 12.62
C ARG A 44 -20.47 -6.34 11.92
N PRO A 45 -20.80 -7.62 11.66
CA PRO A 45 -19.97 -8.46 10.81
C PRO A 45 -19.83 -7.90 9.40
N ILE A 46 -18.62 -7.99 8.85
CA ILE A 46 -18.28 -7.66 7.48
C ILE A 46 -18.12 -8.96 6.70
N VAL A 47 -18.72 -9.07 5.52
CA VAL A 47 -18.70 -10.31 4.74
C VAL A 47 -18.20 -10.10 3.30
N ALA A 48 -17.61 -11.15 2.74
CA ALA A 48 -17.10 -11.20 1.37
C ALA A 48 -16.14 -10.05 1.02
N MET A 49 -15.22 -9.75 1.94
CA MET A 49 -14.23 -8.70 1.79
C MET A 49 -13.20 -9.05 0.71
N ARG A 50 -12.94 -8.09 -0.16
CA ARG A 50 -11.96 -8.12 -1.23
C ARG A 50 -10.99 -6.97 -1.04
N VAL A 51 -9.71 -7.30 -0.92
CA VAL A 51 -8.62 -6.34 -0.81
C VAL A 51 -7.81 -6.44 -2.09
N TRP A 52 -7.89 -5.41 -2.93
CA TRP A 52 -6.98 -5.24 -4.06
C TRP A 52 -5.79 -4.43 -3.59
N SER A 53 -4.59 -4.89 -3.96
CA SER A 53 -3.38 -4.21 -3.57
C SER A 53 -2.31 -4.23 -4.64
N ASP A 54 -1.60 -3.11 -4.80
CA ASP A 54 -0.45 -3.00 -5.67
C ASP A 54 0.61 -2.04 -5.10
N MET A 55 1.73 -2.00 -5.81
CA MET A 55 2.87 -1.15 -5.51
C MET A 55 3.21 -0.34 -6.74
N VAL A 56 3.47 0.95 -6.56
CA VAL A 56 4.01 1.82 -7.59
C VAL A 56 5.17 2.63 -7.02
N LEU A 57 6.05 3.12 -7.89
CA LEU A 57 6.97 4.18 -7.47
C LEU A 57 6.20 5.48 -7.34
N GLU A 58 6.57 6.27 -6.33
CA GLU A 58 6.12 7.64 -6.26
C GLU A 58 6.95 8.48 -7.23
N ASP A 59 6.32 8.88 -8.35
CA ASP A 59 6.75 10.07 -9.07
C ASP A 59 6.18 11.29 -8.35
N ALA A 60 6.93 12.40 -8.32
CA ALA A 60 6.56 13.72 -7.78
C ALA A 60 5.05 14.03 -7.80
N PRO A 61 4.52 14.80 -6.83
CA PRO A 61 3.17 14.65 -6.28
C PRO A 61 2.11 14.57 -7.39
N ARG A 62 1.65 13.37 -7.69
CA ARG A 62 0.55 13.15 -8.63
C ARG A 62 -0.80 13.31 -7.90
N PRO A 63 -1.82 13.84 -8.59
CA PRO A 63 -3.18 13.81 -8.07
C PRO A 63 -3.62 12.35 -7.83
N ILE A 64 -4.53 12.20 -6.87
CA ILE A 64 -5.10 10.95 -6.34
C ILE A 64 -5.20 9.89 -7.44
N ALA A 65 -4.35 8.87 -7.37
CA ALA A 65 -4.49 7.73 -8.26
C ALA A 65 -5.81 7.01 -7.96
N PRO A 66 -6.51 6.44 -8.96
CA PRO A 66 -7.82 5.77 -8.78
C PRO A 66 -7.79 4.49 -7.91
N GLY A 67 -6.71 4.26 -7.17
CA GLY A 67 -6.39 3.01 -6.49
C GLY A 67 -5.97 1.91 -7.46
N PRO A 68 -5.61 0.73 -6.93
CA PRO A 68 -5.29 -0.45 -7.72
C PRO A 68 -6.48 -0.85 -8.61
N THR A 69 -6.24 -0.99 -9.92
CA THR A 69 -7.21 -1.57 -10.86
C THR A 69 -6.94 -3.06 -11.04
N SER A 70 -7.97 -3.83 -11.42
CA SER A 70 -7.91 -5.30 -11.54
C SER A 70 -6.86 -5.82 -12.52
N ALA A 71 -6.35 -4.99 -13.43
CA ALA A 71 -5.36 -5.39 -14.43
C ALA A 71 -3.99 -5.74 -13.82
N ASN A 72 -3.57 -5.05 -12.76
CA ASN A 72 -2.22 -5.17 -12.18
C ASN A 72 -2.21 -5.41 -10.66
N ALA A 73 -3.37 -5.49 -10.01
CA ALA A 73 -3.49 -5.62 -8.56
C ALA A 73 -3.63 -7.08 -8.10
N LYS A 74 -3.02 -7.40 -6.96
CA LYS A 74 -3.25 -8.66 -6.27
C LYS A 74 -4.58 -8.59 -5.51
N LEU A 75 -5.40 -9.62 -5.64
CA LEU A 75 -6.67 -9.76 -4.91
C LEU A 75 -6.52 -10.73 -3.74
N HIS A 76 -6.85 -10.26 -2.54
CA HIS A 76 -6.98 -11.05 -1.32
C HIS A 76 -8.45 -11.12 -0.91
N LYS A 77 -8.92 -12.30 -0.50
CA LYS A 77 -10.32 -12.53 -0.12
C LYS A 77 -10.39 -12.94 1.34
N LEU A 78 -11.28 -12.29 2.09
CA LEU A 78 -11.59 -12.61 3.48
C LEU A 78 -13.11 -12.83 3.56
N TYR A 79 -13.53 -13.99 4.05
CA TYR A 79 -14.93 -14.44 3.93
C TYR A 79 -15.85 -13.75 4.94
N ILE A 80 -15.40 -13.63 6.19
CA ILE A 80 -16.13 -12.99 7.27
C ILE A 80 -15.14 -12.32 8.23
N SER A 81 -15.53 -11.20 8.80
CA SER A 81 -14.83 -10.53 9.89
C SER A 81 -15.84 -10.05 10.92
N ALA A 82 -15.84 -10.67 12.10
CA ALA A 82 -16.69 -10.28 13.22
C ALA A 82 -16.20 -8.96 13.85
N PRO A 83 -17.07 -8.21 14.57
CA PRO A 83 -16.65 -7.05 15.35
C PRO A 83 -15.47 -7.37 16.28
N GLY A 84 -14.43 -6.55 16.22
CA GLY A 84 -13.19 -6.71 16.98
C GLY A 84 -12.19 -7.70 16.38
N GLU A 85 -12.56 -8.47 15.35
CA GLU A 85 -11.68 -9.46 14.73
C GLU A 85 -10.63 -8.80 13.83
N GLU A 86 -9.40 -9.30 13.93
CA GLU A 86 -8.27 -8.90 13.09
C GLU A 86 -7.88 -10.02 12.15
N HIS A 87 -7.66 -9.67 10.88
CA HIS A 87 -7.19 -10.57 9.84
C HIS A 87 -5.85 -10.07 9.29
N PRO A 88 -4.75 -10.82 9.49
CA PRO A 88 -3.48 -10.50 8.86
C PRO A 88 -3.47 -10.99 7.40
N ILE A 89 -3.12 -10.10 6.49
CA ILE A 89 -2.83 -10.39 5.08
C ILE A 89 -1.33 -10.20 4.87
N SER A 90 -0.64 -11.21 4.37
CA SER A 90 0.78 -11.11 4.01
C SER A 90 0.97 -11.45 2.53
N SER A 91 1.77 -10.66 1.83
CA SER A 91 2.08 -10.93 0.44
C SER A 91 3.40 -10.32 0.00
N GLU A 92 3.66 -10.45 -1.29
CA GLU A 92 4.79 -9.84 -1.98
C GLU A 92 4.26 -9.04 -3.18
N TRP A 93 4.77 -7.84 -3.43
CA TRP A 93 4.61 -7.19 -4.73
C TRP A 93 5.88 -7.30 -5.55
N ASN A 94 5.70 -7.39 -6.87
CA ASN A 94 6.76 -7.44 -7.87
C ASN A 94 6.53 -6.28 -8.83
N ILE A 95 7.54 -5.43 -9.00
CA ILE A 95 7.60 -4.47 -10.10
C ILE A 95 8.75 -4.87 -11.03
N PRO A 96 8.48 -5.12 -12.33
CA PRO A 96 9.52 -5.26 -13.34
C PRO A 96 10.38 -3.99 -13.40
N ARG A 97 11.69 -4.16 -13.50
CA ARG A 97 12.64 -3.04 -13.64
C ARG A 97 12.84 -2.63 -15.10
N ASP A 98 12.21 -3.36 -16.02
CA ASP A 98 12.31 -3.19 -17.45
C ASP A 98 11.85 -1.76 -17.83
N GLY A 99 12.79 -0.93 -18.29
CA GLY A 99 12.54 0.48 -18.63
C GLY A 99 12.99 1.51 -17.58
N TRP A 100 13.64 1.09 -16.49
CA TRP A 100 14.15 2.01 -15.48
C TRP A 100 15.61 2.39 -15.78
N PRO A 101 15.98 3.68 -15.74
CA PRO A 101 17.37 4.07 -15.94
C PRO A 101 18.24 3.44 -14.84
N VAL A 102 19.20 2.61 -15.25
CA VAL A 102 20.24 2.01 -14.39
C VAL A 102 21.34 3.03 -14.10
N GLU A 103 21.04 4.32 -14.20
CA GLU A 103 22.03 5.37 -13.94
C GLU A 103 22.19 5.55 -12.43
N GLU A 104 23.44 5.54 -11.97
CA GLU A 104 23.85 5.72 -10.56
C GLU A 104 23.41 7.07 -9.95
N ALA A 105 22.77 7.95 -10.72
CA ALA A 105 22.37 9.31 -10.35
C ALA A 105 20.85 9.56 -10.32
N SER A 106 19.99 8.53 -10.29
CA SER A 106 18.56 8.77 -10.06
C SER A 106 18.32 9.18 -8.61
N GLU A 107 17.55 10.26 -8.45
CA GLU A 107 17.12 10.77 -7.16
C GLU A 107 16.47 9.66 -6.30
N PRO A 108 16.74 9.62 -4.99
CA PRO A 108 16.03 8.74 -4.06
C PRO A 108 14.52 8.94 -4.17
N ARG A 109 13.76 7.84 -4.10
CA ARG A 109 12.29 7.85 -4.26
C ARG A 109 11.61 7.09 -3.15
N PHE A 110 10.36 7.45 -2.90
CA PHE A 110 9.47 6.64 -2.09
C PHE A 110 8.75 5.59 -2.94
N VAL A 111 8.26 4.57 -2.25
CA VAL A 111 7.37 3.57 -2.82
C VAL A 111 5.96 3.84 -2.29
N LEU A 112 4.96 3.69 -3.14
CA LEU A 112 3.56 3.82 -2.76
C LEU A 112 2.89 2.45 -2.78
N ALA A 113 2.42 2.03 -1.61
CA ALA A 113 1.55 0.89 -1.43
C ALA A 113 0.09 1.35 -1.47
N ARG A 114 -0.71 0.77 -2.36
CA ARG A 114 -2.11 1.19 -2.53
C ARG A 114 -3.05 0.04 -2.25
N PHE A 115 -4.13 0.34 -1.55
CA PHE A 115 -5.16 -0.61 -1.19
C PHE A 115 -6.54 -0.09 -1.58
N ARG A 116 -7.34 -0.98 -2.17
CA ARG A 116 -8.77 -0.80 -2.36
C ARG A 116 -9.49 -1.95 -1.68
N ILE A 117 -10.39 -1.63 -0.76
CA ILE A 117 -11.14 -2.61 0.02
C ILE A 117 -12.62 -2.44 -0.26
N ILE A 118 -13.27 -3.54 -0.65
CA ILE A 118 -14.72 -3.60 -0.85
C ILE A 118 -15.25 -4.82 -0.10
N ALA A 119 -16.30 -4.62 0.68
CA ALA A 119 -17.00 -5.70 1.36
C ALA A 119 -18.47 -5.32 1.52
N ALA A 120 -19.32 -6.31 1.79
CA ALA A 120 -20.69 -6.03 2.18
C ALA A 120 -20.71 -5.54 3.65
N GLY A 121 -21.44 -4.46 3.90
CA GLY A 121 -21.55 -3.85 5.23
C GLY A 121 -20.63 -2.67 5.49
N ILE A 122 -19.80 -2.25 4.52
CA ILE A 122 -18.94 -1.07 4.61
C ILE A 122 -19.02 -0.21 3.34
N ILE A 123 -18.69 1.06 3.45
CA ILE A 123 -18.38 1.92 2.30
C ILE A 123 -16.99 1.50 1.76
N PRO A 124 -16.77 1.46 0.43
CA PRO A 124 -15.46 1.18 -0.13
C PRO A 124 -14.37 2.07 0.45
N ILE A 125 -13.21 1.47 0.74
CA ILE A 125 -12.06 2.17 1.33
C ILE A 125 -10.93 2.20 0.31
N ARG A 126 -10.31 3.37 0.16
CA ARG A 126 -9.00 3.54 -0.47
C ARG A 126 -8.02 3.96 0.60
N ARG A 127 -6.87 3.30 0.63
CA ARG A 127 -5.81 3.64 1.58
C ARG A 127 -4.46 3.50 0.89
N ASP A 128 -3.69 4.57 0.94
CA ASP A 128 -2.36 4.64 0.37
C ASP A 128 -1.35 4.83 1.48
N PHE A 129 -0.24 4.10 1.39
CA PHE A 129 0.87 4.19 2.33
C PHE A 129 2.14 4.53 1.56
N ARG A 130 2.79 5.62 1.95
CA ARG A 130 4.15 5.93 1.48
C ARG A 130 5.13 5.09 2.28
N ILE A 131 6.08 4.47 1.60
CA ILE A 131 7.12 3.61 2.16
C ILE A 131 8.48 4.23 1.88
N GLY A 132 9.31 4.27 2.92
CA GLY A 132 10.69 4.72 2.86
C GLY A 132 11.57 3.97 3.85
N GLY A 133 12.82 4.40 3.96
CA GLY A 133 13.71 3.99 5.04
C GLY A 133 13.23 4.53 6.38
N GLN A 134 13.53 3.80 7.44
CA GLN A 134 13.31 4.27 8.81
C GLN A 134 14.37 5.33 9.16
N PRO A 135 13.99 6.54 9.60
CA PRO A 135 14.97 7.56 9.96
C PRO A 135 15.79 7.13 11.17
N ALA A 136 17.08 7.49 11.17
CA ALA A 136 18.04 7.07 12.19
C ALA A 136 17.71 7.59 13.62
N ASP A 137 16.94 8.66 13.73
CA ASP A 137 16.51 9.30 14.98
C ASP A 137 15.10 8.88 15.45
N GLY A 138 14.38 8.11 14.63
CA GLY A 138 13.01 7.69 14.92
C GLY A 138 11.96 8.81 14.84
N GLU A 139 12.33 10.03 14.41
CA GLU A 139 11.40 11.16 14.32
C GLU A 139 10.90 11.40 12.88
N GLY A 140 9.60 11.15 12.70
CA GLY A 140 8.68 12.00 11.94
C GLY A 140 8.70 11.96 10.40
N ASN A 141 9.82 11.66 9.75
CA ASN A 141 9.89 11.67 8.28
C ASN A 141 10.58 10.43 7.71
N LEU A 142 9.92 9.79 6.75
CA LEU A 142 10.50 8.67 6.00
C LEU A 142 11.71 9.15 5.19
N GLU A 143 12.76 8.33 5.14
CA GLU A 143 13.88 8.57 4.23
C GLU A 143 13.57 7.99 2.84
N PRO A 144 13.80 8.73 1.74
CA PRO A 144 13.59 8.20 0.42
C PRO A 144 14.61 7.10 0.11
N LEU A 145 14.16 6.06 -0.60
CA LEU A 145 14.96 4.88 -0.86
C LEU A 145 15.82 5.09 -2.11
N ALA A 146 17.06 4.60 -2.07
CA ALA A 146 17.88 4.46 -3.26
C ALA A 146 17.38 3.26 -4.08
N ILE A 147 16.41 3.51 -4.97
CA ILE A 147 15.75 2.48 -5.79
C ILE A 147 16.44 2.29 -7.16
N ALA A 148 17.31 3.23 -7.54
CA ALA A 148 18.14 3.13 -8.74
C ALA A 148 19.52 2.55 -8.44
N GLY A 149 20.16 1.98 -9.47
CA GLY A 149 21.50 1.41 -9.36
C GLY A 149 21.58 -0.07 -8.96
N ARG A 150 22.54 -0.40 -8.09
CA ARG A 150 22.99 -1.78 -7.83
C ARG A 150 21.96 -2.63 -7.09
N ILE A 151 22.19 -3.94 -7.11
CA ILE A 151 21.45 -4.90 -6.28
C ILE A 151 21.62 -4.51 -4.81
N SER A 152 20.51 -4.32 -4.11
CA SER A 152 20.51 -3.94 -2.70
C SER A 152 19.28 -4.47 -1.99
N ILE A 153 19.35 -4.48 -0.66
CA ILE A 153 18.27 -4.90 0.23
C ILE A 153 18.07 -3.78 1.24
N HIS A 154 16.83 -3.33 1.39
CA HIS A 154 16.41 -2.40 2.42
C HIS A 154 15.56 -3.18 3.45
N PRO A 155 16.15 -3.59 4.59
CA PRO A 155 15.45 -4.37 5.61
C PRO A 155 14.69 -3.49 6.61
N GLU A 156 15.10 -2.24 6.80
CA GLU A 156 14.51 -1.29 7.74
C GLU A 156 13.63 -0.32 6.96
N LEU A 157 12.35 -0.67 6.88
CA LEU A 157 11.35 0.10 6.18
C LEU A 157 10.32 0.62 7.16
N ALA A 158 9.86 1.83 6.92
CA ALA A 158 8.73 2.42 7.60
C ALA A 158 7.68 2.85 6.56
N ALA A 159 6.44 2.95 7.02
CA ALA A 159 5.35 3.45 6.19
C ALA A 159 4.53 4.49 6.94
N ILE A 160 4.06 5.50 6.21
CA ILE A 160 3.10 6.48 6.71
C ILE A 160 1.83 6.43 5.86
N VAL A 161 0.69 6.57 6.51
CA VAL A 161 -0.58 6.75 5.81
C VAL A 161 -0.54 8.09 5.10
N LEU A 162 -0.90 8.11 3.82
CA LEU A 162 -1.18 9.35 3.12
C LEU A 162 -2.65 9.70 3.36
N GLU A 163 -2.90 10.75 4.14
CA GLU A 163 -4.23 11.33 4.27
C GLU A 163 -4.56 12.04 2.96
N HIS A 164 -5.61 11.60 2.27
CA HIS A 164 -6.09 12.27 1.08
C HIS A 164 -6.93 13.47 1.51
N ALA A 165 -6.46 14.69 1.22
CA ALA A 165 -7.32 15.87 1.26
C ALA A 165 -8.37 15.74 0.15
N ALA A 166 -9.65 15.70 0.52
CA ALA A 166 -10.75 15.66 -0.43
C ALA A 166 -10.76 16.91 -1.33
N VAL A 167 -11.03 16.71 -2.63
CA VAL A 167 -11.53 17.76 -3.53
C VAL A 167 -13.00 17.49 -3.76
#